data_AF-A0A523F6M8-F1
#
_entry.id   AF-A0A523F6M8-F1
#
_cell.length_a   1.000
_cell.length_b   1.000
_cell.length_c   1.000
_cell.angle_alpha   90.00
_cell.angle_beta   90.00
_cell.angle_gamma   90.00
#
_symmetry.space_group_name_H-M   'P 1'
#
loop_
_entity.id
_entity.type
_entity.pdbx_description
1 polymer ?
#
loop_
_entity_poly.entity_id
_entity_poly.type
_entity_poly.pdbx_seq_one_letter_code
_entity_poly.pdbx_strand_id
1 'polypeptide(L)'
;MLANVIALFGRCFKRGPKRAAIRTGCVYRRNRANNAVETATVLDIHDDSFGIPHVKYKVTIGRSDRSLYWDCKRVLALQSFAELYDEMISGDSAAVDLAADDLAAAKTT
;
A
#
# COMPACT_ATOMS: atom_id res chain seq x y z
N MET A 1 -26.90 6.42 -21.56
CA MET A 1 -26.34 5.66 -20.42
C MET A 1 -24.99 5.12 -20.85
N LEU A 2 -23.88 5.77 -20.49
CA LEU A 2 -22.54 5.41 -20.95
C LEU A 2 -22.03 4.21 -20.14
N ALA A 3 -21.80 3.09 -20.84
CA ALA A 3 -21.33 1.84 -20.27
C ALA A 3 -19.85 1.94 -19.87
N ASN A 4 -19.58 1.60 -18.61
CA ASN A 4 -18.24 1.37 -18.06
C ASN A 4 -17.58 0.20 -18.79
N VAL A 5 -16.60 0.48 -19.65
CA VAL A 5 -15.67 -0.53 -20.17
C VAL A 5 -14.39 -0.42 -19.35
N ILE A 6 -14.32 -1.12 -18.23
CA ILE A 6 -13.05 -1.36 -17.53
C ILE A 6 -12.47 -2.65 -18.10
N ALA A 7 -11.30 -2.46 -18.71
CA ALA A 7 -10.59 -3.39 -19.57
C ALA A 7 -10.33 -4.78 -18.96
N LEU A 8 -10.52 -5.79 -19.81
CA LEU A 8 -9.95 -7.14 -19.75
C LEU A 8 -8.42 -7.07 -19.64
N PHE A 9 -7.83 -7.62 -18.58
CA PHE A 9 -6.41 -8.01 -18.58
C PHE A 9 -6.18 -9.30 -17.78
N GLY A 10 -5.76 -10.35 -18.50
CA GLY A 10 -4.69 -11.25 -18.06
C GLY A 10 -5.06 -12.41 -17.12
N ARG A 11 -5.06 -13.62 -17.67
CA ARG A 11 -5.21 -14.90 -16.97
C ARG A 11 -3.95 -15.22 -16.13
N CYS A 12 -4.16 -15.41 -14.82
CA CYS A 12 -3.51 -16.32 -13.86
C CYS A 12 -2.04 -16.75 -14.04
N PHE A 13 -1.14 -16.22 -13.19
CA PHE A 13 0.03 -16.94 -12.67
C PHE A 13 0.03 -16.89 -11.13
N LYS A 14 0.15 -18.08 -10.52
CA LYS A 14 0.02 -18.36 -9.09
C LYS A 14 1.16 -17.75 -8.27
N ARG A 15 0.83 -16.98 -7.24
CA ARG A 15 1.56 -16.95 -5.96
C ARG A 15 0.54 -16.97 -4.82
N GLY A 16 0.65 -17.98 -3.96
CA GLY A 16 -0.15 -18.12 -2.73
C GLY A 16 0.06 -16.96 -1.76
N PRO A 17 -0.66 -16.96 -0.63
CA PRO A 17 -1.21 -15.79 0.00
C PRO A 17 -0.13 -14.98 0.72
N LYS A 18 0.55 -14.09 -0.01
CA LYS A 18 0.95 -12.82 0.60
C LYS A 18 -0.24 -11.87 0.53
N ARG A 19 -1.35 -12.27 1.15
CA ARG A 19 -2.23 -11.34 1.86
C ARG A 19 -1.41 -10.77 3.02
N ALA A 20 -0.32 -10.06 2.71
CA ALA A 20 0.32 -9.20 3.68
C ALA A 20 -0.83 -8.31 4.14
N ALA A 21 -1.19 -8.42 5.42
CA ALA A 21 -2.29 -7.67 5.98
C ALA A 21 -2.05 -6.21 5.60
N ILE A 22 -2.87 -5.67 4.69
CA ILE A 22 -2.67 -4.32 4.20
C ILE A 22 -2.91 -3.43 5.41
N ARG A 23 -1.86 -2.73 5.83
CA ARG A 23 -1.92 -1.82 6.98
C ARG A 23 -2.13 -0.39 6.51
N THR A 24 -2.91 0.36 7.27
CA THR A 24 -3.00 1.82 7.16
C THR A 24 -1.64 2.46 7.41
N GLY A 25 -1.37 3.58 6.74
CA GLY A 25 -0.09 4.29 6.81
C GLY A 25 1.05 3.67 6.00
N CYS A 26 0.90 2.43 5.53
CA CYS A 26 1.93 1.77 4.72
C CYS A 26 1.89 2.20 3.26
N VAL A 27 3.04 2.13 2.60
CA VAL A 27 3.19 2.46 1.17
C VAL A 27 3.49 1.20 0.37
N TYR A 28 2.74 1.04 -0.71
CA TYR A 28 2.86 -0.08 -1.63
C TYR A 28 3.17 0.43 -3.04
N ARG A 29 3.81 -0.43 -3.85
CA ARG A 29 4.19 -0.15 -5.22
C ARG A 29 3.56 -1.14 -6.17
N ARG A 30 3.28 -0.65 -7.37
CA ARG A 30 2.94 -1.45 -8.54
C ARG A 30 3.70 -0.94 -9.74
N ASN A 31 4.34 -1.86 -10.46
CA ASN A 31 4.95 -1.57 -11.76
C ASN A 31 3.94 -1.82 -12.89
N ARG A 32 3.70 -0.81 -13.73
CA ARG A 32 2.90 -0.95 -14.96
C ARG A 32 3.77 -1.25 -16.17
N ALA A 33 3.14 -1.81 -17.21
CA ALA A 33 3.77 -2.28 -18.45
C ALA A 33 4.56 -1.24 -19.30
N ASN A 34 4.68 0.02 -18.87
CA ASN A 34 5.36 1.09 -19.62
C ASN A 34 6.39 1.86 -18.76
N ASN A 35 7.11 1.17 -17.88
CA ASN A 35 8.03 1.77 -16.89
C ASN A 35 7.38 2.86 -16.01
N ALA A 36 6.05 2.80 -15.87
CA ALA A 36 5.32 3.66 -14.96
C ALA A 36 5.22 2.98 -13.60
N VAL A 37 5.61 3.69 -12.56
CA VAL A 37 5.58 3.22 -11.18
C VAL A 37 4.42 3.90 -10.47
N GLU A 38 3.44 3.11 -10.04
CA GLU A 38 2.36 3.59 -9.17
C GLU A 38 2.75 3.31 -7.72
N THR A 39 2.72 4.36 -6.90
CA THR A 39 2.97 4.30 -5.46
C THR A 39 1.68 4.62 -4.74
N ALA A 40 1.17 3.70 -3.93
CA ALA A 40 -0.07 3.85 -3.18
C ALA A 40 0.22 3.93 -1.67
N THR A 41 -0.21 5.02 -1.05
CA THR A 41 -0.20 5.19 0.41
C THR A 41 -1.59 4.89 0.95
N VAL A 42 -1.71 3.88 1.81
CA VAL A 42 -2.99 3.51 2.41
C VAL A 42 -3.37 4.53 3.48
N LEU A 43 -4.51 5.19 3.30
CA LEU A 43 -5.02 6.19 4.22
C LEU A 43 -5.94 5.57 5.27
N ASP A 44 -6.85 4.70 4.83
CA ASP A 44 -7.94 4.18 5.66
C ASP A 44 -8.46 2.86 5.09
N ILE A 45 -8.99 2.00 5.95
CA ILE A 45 -9.61 0.72 5.59
C ILE A 45 -10.94 0.64 6.34
N HIS A 46 -12.03 0.50 5.60
CA HIS A 46 -13.39 0.47 6.15
C HIS A 46 -14.25 -0.51 5.39
N ASP A 47 -15.23 -1.11 6.06
CA ASP A 47 -16.24 -1.93 5.42
C ASP A 47 -17.35 -1.04 4.85
N ASP A 48 -17.84 -1.39 3.65
CA ASP A 48 -19.06 -0.80 3.10
C ASP A 48 -20.30 -1.42 3.77
N SER A 49 -21.48 -0.89 3.47
CA SER A 49 -22.80 -1.34 3.96
C SER A 49 -23.07 -2.82 3.69
N PHE A 50 -22.37 -3.42 2.74
CA PHE A 50 -22.44 -4.85 2.40
C PHE A 50 -21.36 -5.71 3.07
N GLY A 51 -20.55 -5.15 3.97
CA GLY A 51 -19.46 -5.86 4.66
C GLY A 51 -18.23 -6.13 3.80
N ILE A 52 -18.10 -5.45 2.66
CA ILE A 52 -16.93 -5.58 1.78
C ILE A 52 -15.87 -4.57 2.22
N PRO A 53 -14.64 -5.02 2.56
CA PRO A 53 -13.58 -4.14 3.00
C PRO A 53 -13.04 -3.31 1.83
N HIS A 54 -12.99 -2.00 2.00
CA HIS A 54 -12.50 -1.01 1.04
C HIS A 54 -11.32 -0.24 1.60
N VAL A 55 -10.32 -0.04 0.77
CA VAL A 55 -9.11 0.72 1.07
C VAL A 55 -9.22 2.09 0.42
N LYS A 56 -9.17 3.15 1.22
CA LYS A 56 -8.92 4.51 0.73
C LYS A 56 -7.42 4.72 0.68
N TYR A 57 -6.91 5.12 -0.47
CA TYR A 57 -5.49 5.33 -0.65
C TYR A 57 -5.21 6.54 -1.53
N LYS A 58 -4.01 7.08 -1.35
CA LYS A 58 -3.44 8.15 -2.16
C LYS A 58 -2.48 7.51 -3.15
N VAL A 59 -2.70 7.69 -4.45
CA VAL A 59 -1.80 7.16 -5.49
C VAL A 59 -0.98 8.29 -6.09
N THR A 60 0.32 8.02 -6.25
CA THR A 60 1.28 8.84 -6.97
C THR A 60 1.85 8.01 -8.11
N ILE A 61 1.70 8.48 -9.34
CA ILE A 61 2.26 7.81 -10.52
C ILE A 61 3.53 8.57 -10.91
N GLY A 62 4.64 7.86 -11.11
CA GLY A 62 5.87 8.40 -11.67
C GLY A 62 6.24 7.67 -12.95
N ARG A 63 6.81 8.37 -13.93
CA ARG A 63 7.46 7.75 -15.08
C ARG A 63 8.91 8.22 -15.15
N SER A 64 9.79 7.35 -15.62
CA SER A 64 11.22 7.63 -15.76
C SER A 64 11.54 8.75 -16.75
N ASP A 65 10.66 8.98 -17.73
CA ASP A 65 10.82 9.98 -18.78
C ASP A 65 10.22 11.36 -18.41
N ARG A 66 9.32 11.40 -17.42
CA ARG A 66 8.70 12.65 -16.99
C ARG A 66 8.21 12.54 -15.55
N SER A 67 8.65 13.50 -14.74
CA SER A 67 8.18 13.74 -13.38
C SER A 67 6.72 14.22 -13.38
N LEU A 68 5.81 13.32 -13.74
CA LEU A 68 4.37 13.57 -13.79
C LEU A 68 3.74 13.03 -12.51
N TYR A 69 3.94 13.74 -11.41
CA TYR A 69 3.33 13.41 -10.14
C TYR A 69 1.83 13.74 -10.17
N TRP A 70 1.01 12.77 -10.55
CA TRP A 70 -0.42 12.82 -10.29
C TRP A 70 -0.71 12.25 -8.92
N ASP A 71 -1.19 13.11 -8.05
CA ASP A 71 -1.66 12.77 -6.73
C ASP A 71 -3.19 12.69 -6.75
N CYS A 72 -3.74 11.48 -6.56
CA CYS A 72 -5.18 11.25 -6.56
C CYS A 72 -5.60 10.35 -5.40
N LYS A 73 -6.71 10.69 -4.75
CA LYS A 73 -7.38 9.78 -3.79
C LYS A 73 -8.26 8.80 -4.53
N ARG A 74 -8.17 7.52 -4.18
CA ARG A 74 -8.97 6.44 -4.76
C ARG A 74 -9.47 5.50 -3.68
N VAL A 75 -10.54 4.77 -4.01
CA VAL A 75 -11.11 3.71 -3.19
C VAL A 75 -11.14 2.43 -4.02
N LEU A 76 -10.76 1.32 -3.41
CA LEU A 76 -10.75 0.02 -4.07
C LEU A 76 -10.99 -1.07 -3.03
N ALA A 77 -11.62 -2.18 -3.43
CA ALA A 77 -11.79 -3.33 -2.54
C ALA A 77 -10.42 -3.83 -2.04
N LEU A 78 -10.33 -4.17 -0.76
CA LEU A 78 -9.09 -4.63 -0.12
C LEU A 78 -8.43 -5.79 -0.86
N GLN A 79 -9.25 -6.74 -1.33
CA GLN A 79 -8.74 -7.86 -2.11
C GLN A 79 -8.09 -7.39 -3.41
N SER A 80 -8.80 -6.57 -4.19
CA SER A 80 -8.25 -6.03 -5.43
C SER A 80 -7.02 -5.15 -5.16
N PHE A 81 -6.94 -4.48 -4.01
CA PHE A 81 -5.78 -3.67 -3.66
C PHE A 81 -4.56 -4.57 -3.44
N ALA A 82 -4.71 -5.65 -2.66
CA ALA A 82 -3.66 -6.62 -2.41
C ALA A 82 -3.21 -7.37 -3.68
N GLU A 83 -4.10 -7.55 -4.66
CA GLU A 83 -3.77 -8.15 -5.96
C GLU A 83 -2.98 -7.20 -6.86
N LEU A 84 -3.28 -5.90 -6.80
CA LEU A 84 -2.65 -4.90 -7.66
C LEU A 84 -1.31 -4.38 -7.12
N TYR A 85 -1.19 -4.27 -5.79
CA TYR A 85 -0.02 -3.71 -5.12
C TYR A 85 0.70 -4.80 -4.33
N ASP A 86 1.48 -5.61 -5.05
CA ASP A 86 2.14 -6.80 -4.51
C ASP A 86 3.44 -6.49 -3.75
N GLU A 87 3.96 -5.27 -3.91
CA GLU A 87 5.22 -4.85 -3.30
C GLU A 87 5.01 -3.80 -2.21
N MET A 88 5.41 -4.09 -0.99
CA MET A 88 5.42 -3.13 0.12
C MET A 88 6.79 -2.43 0.17
N ILE A 89 6.83 -1.10 0.06
CA ILE A 89 8.08 -0.33 0.08
C ILE A 89 8.47 0.08 1.49
N SER A 90 7.48 0.54 2.28
CA SER A 90 7.67 0.98 3.64
C SER A 90 6.55 0.43 4.49
N GLY A 91 6.83 -0.74 5.06
CA GLY A 91 6.11 -1.28 6.20
C GLY A 91 6.89 -0.96 7.44
N ASP A 92 6.37 0.00 8.19
CA ASP A 92 6.69 0.28 9.59
C ASP A 92 7.92 -0.48 10.14
N SER A 93 9.11 0.01 9.79
CA SER A 93 10.34 -0.23 10.58
C SER A 93 10.37 0.73 11.78
N ALA A 94 9.20 1.08 12.33
CA ALA A 94 9.07 1.76 13.61
C ALA A 94 8.66 0.78 14.73
N ALA A 95 8.85 -0.52 14.53
CA ALA A 95 8.96 -1.47 15.62
C ALA A 95 10.38 -1.41 16.21
N VAL A 96 10.49 -0.58 17.26
CA VAL A 96 11.28 -0.79 18.49
C VAL A 96 12.81 -0.86 18.40
N ASP A 97 13.46 0.31 18.50
CA ASP A 97 14.71 0.48 19.27
C ASP A 97 14.65 1.81 20.04
N LEU A 98 13.69 1.88 20.97
CA LEU A 98 13.67 2.84 22.07
C LEU A 98 13.73 2.04 23.37
N ALA A 99 14.84 1.32 23.58
CA ALA A 99 15.29 0.93 24.91
C ALA A 99 16.22 2.03 25.41
N ALA A 100 15.64 3.19 25.72
CA ALA A 100 16.24 4.18 26.59
C ALA A 100 15.46 4.13 27.90
N ASP A 101 15.78 3.14 28.74
CA ASP A 101 15.52 3.23 30.17
C ASP A 101 16.85 3.30 30.90
N ASP A 102 17.00 4.44 31.54
CA ASP A 102 18.04 4.93 32.41
C ASP A 102 18.19 4.00 33.62
N LEU A 103 19.36 3.38 33.81
CA LEU A 103 19.76 2.87 35.13
C LEU A 103 20.92 3.73 35.67
N ALA A 104 20.50 4.83 36.28
CA ALA A 104 21.30 5.65 37.16
C ALA A 104 22.02 4.85 38.28
N ALA A 105 23.12 5.46 38.71
CA ALA A 105 23.66 5.48 40.08
C ALA A 105 24.45 4.27 40.62
N ALA A 106 25.77 4.45 40.61
CA ALA A 106 26.64 4.52 41.79
C ALA A 106 26.36 3.57 42.98
N LYS A 107 27.27 2.60 43.19
CA LYS A 107 27.82 2.22 44.51
C LYS A 107 29.29 1.84 44.29
N THR A 108 30.24 2.70 44.69
CA THR A 108 31.02 2.56 45.94
C THR A 108 31.63 1.17 46.12
N THR A 109 32.90 1.03 45.79
CA THR A 109 33.92 0.26 46.54
C THR A 109 35.28 0.77 46.11
#